data_AF-A0A8S9HCT8-F1
#
_entry.id   AF-A0A8S9HCT8-F1
#
_cell.length_a   1.000
_cell.length_b   1.000
_cell.length_c   1.000
_cell.angle_alpha   90.00
_cell.angle_beta   90.00
_cell.angle_gamma   90.00
#
_symmetry.space_group_name_H-M   'P 1'
#
loop_
_entity.id
_entity.type
_entity.pdbx_description
1 polymer ?
#
loop_
_entity_poly.entity_id
_entity_poly.type
_entity_poly.pdbx_seq_one_letter_code
_entity_poly.pdbx_strand_id
1 'polypeptide(L)'
;MDYFSILELPEEIQALVVERVAGNSFTNLYGLRASCKSMKALAERSKVYHFYDVLYVPWKLNMPPELFKTCYAERNPSTLYMKGVQFFFTFNLQEEGLAFMKLAADEGYERVDRIGKLVRSKKWGWGLWHGDEFRAKRDEFISTVVPSFYSCQCVPVLERDWVLWYIENSKSDKNV
;
A
#
# COMPACT_ATOMS: atom_id res chain seq x y z
N MET A 1 1.38 -19.04 -28.71
CA MET A 1 2.23 -18.06 -28.01
C MET A 1 3.16 -18.91 -27.15
N ASP A 2 4.43 -18.98 -27.50
CA ASP A 2 5.36 -19.85 -26.78
C ASP A 2 5.73 -19.15 -25.47
N TYR A 3 5.43 -19.81 -24.36
CA TYR A 3 5.82 -19.34 -23.04
C TYR A 3 7.24 -19.84 -22.77
N PHE A 4 8.16 -18.91 -22.50
CA PHE A 4 9.50 -19.26 -22.03
C PHE A 4 9.49 -19.42 -20.51
N SER A 5 10.38 -20.27 -20.00
CA SER A 5 10.49 -20.49 -18.56
C SER A 5 11.22 -19.33 -17.91
N ILE A 6 10.72 -18.84 -16.76
CA ILE A 6 11.44 -17.83 -15.96
C ILE A 6 12.86 -18.31 -15.60
N LEU A 7 13.06 -19.62 -15.47
CA LEU A 7 14.34 -20.22 -15.12
C LEU A 7 15.39 -20.13 -16.25
N GLU A 8 14.96 -19.86 -17.49
CA GLU A 8 15.85 -19.68 -18.63
C GLU A 8 16.43 -18.26 -18.69
N LEU A 9 15.91 -17.33 -17.90
CA LEU A 9 16.40 -15.97 -17.81
C LEU A 9 17.64 -15.86 -16.91
N PRO A 10 18.48 -14.83 -17.08
CA PRO A 10 19.52 -14.51 -16.11
C PRO A 10 18.95 -14.29 -14.70
N GLU A 11 19.69 -14.69 -13.67
CA GLU A 11 19.23 -14.65 -12.28
C GLU A 11 18.85 -13.24 -11.83
N GLU A 12 19.52 -12.20 -12.35
CA GLU A 12 19.21 -10.80 -12.07
C GLU A 12 17.79 -10.44 -12.56
N ILE A 13 17.41 -10.94 -13.74
CA ILE A 13 16.07 -10.72 -14.29
C ILE A 13 15.04 -11.52 -13.51
N GLN A 14 15.36 -12.77 -13.13
CA GLN A 14 14.49 -13.56 -12.26
C GLN A 14 14.23 -12.85 -10.94
N ALA A 15 15.26 -12.28 -10.31
CA ALA A 15 15.15 -11.54 -9.06
C ALA A 15 14.26 -10.30 -9.21
N LEU A 16 14.43 -9.53 -10.28
CA LEU A 16 13.56 -8.37 -10.57
C LEU A 16 12.10 -8.79 -10.75
N VAL A 17 11.83 -9.90 -11.44
CA VAL A 17 10.47 -10.42 -11.59
C VAL A 17 9.88 -10.78 -10.22
N VAL A 18 10.64 -11.46 -9.35
CA VAL A 18 10.20 -11.81 -8.00
C VAL A 18 9.91 -10.57 -7.15
N GLU A 19 10.79 -9.56 -7.20
CA GLU A 19 10.58 -8.25 -6.53
C GLU A 19 9.29 -7.58 -7.01
N ARG A 20 9.03 -7.58 -8.32
CA ARG A 20 7.79 -7.03 -8.90
C ARG A 20 6.56 -7.83 -8.49
N VAL A 21 6.65 -9.15 -8.45
CA VAL A 21 5.54 -10.01 -8.00
C VAL A 21 5.23 -9.76 -6.53
N ALA A 22 6.24 -9.58 -5.68
CA ALA A 22 6.05 -9.25 -4.27
C ALA A 22 5.28 -7.95 -4.05
N GLY A 23 5.53 -6.95 -4.90
CA GLY A 23 4.79 -5.69 -4.87
C GLY A 23 3.38 -5.75 -5.47
N ASN A 24 2.98 -6.84 -6.14
CA ASN A 24 1.74 -6.89 -6.92
C ASN A 24 0.77 -8.02 -6.52
N SER A 25 1.26 -9.13 -5.97
CA SER A 25 0.40 -10.28 -5.66
C SER A 25 1.01 -11.18 -4.58
N PHE A 26 0.34 -11.22 -3.43
CA PHE A 26 0.64 -12.17 -2.35
C PHE A 26 0.60 -13.62 -2.87
N THR A 27 -0.49 -14.01 -3.53
CA THR A 27 -0.68 -15.39 -4.01
C THR A 27 0.41 -15.82 -4.98
N ASN A 28 0.77 -14.95 -5.93
CA ASN A 28 1.79 -15.29 -6.92
C ASN A 28 3.18 -15.37 -6.30
N LEU A 29 3.51 -14.50 -5.33
CA LEU A 29 4.80 -14.56 -4.64
C LEU A 29 4.96 -15.88 -3.88
N TYR A 30 3.95 -16.30 -3.12
CA TYR A 30 4.02 -17.56 -2.37
C TYR A 30 3.97 -18.78 -3.31
N GLY A 31 3.25 -18.67 -4.43
CA GLY A 31 3.30 -19.67 -5.51
C GLY A 31 4.69 -19.82 -6.10
N LEU A 32 5.36 -18.71 -6.44
CA LEU A 32 6.75 -18.70 -6.90
C LEU A 32 7.69 -19.30 -5.85
N ARG A 33 7.57 -18.87 -4.60
CA ARG A 33 8.38 -19.39 -3.49
C ARG A 33 8.25 -20.91 -3.31
N ALA A 34 7.05 -21.45 -3.51
CA ALA A 34 6.79 -22.88 -3.41
C ALA A 34 7.21 -23.70 -4.65
N SER A 35 7.48 -23.04 -5.78
CA SER A 35 7.72 -23.71 -7.06
C SER A 35 9.04 -24.49 -7.12
N CYS A 36 10.16 -23.87 -6.73
CA CYS A 36 11.47 -24.51 -6.75
C CYS A 36 12.47 -23.83 -5.80
N LYS A 37 13.62 -24.49 -5.57
CA LYS A 37 14.67 -24.01 -4.66
C LYS A 37 15.23 -22.64 -5.07
N SER A 38 15.42 -22.41 -6.37
CA SER A 38 15.91 -21.13 -6.89
C SER A 38 14.92 -20.00 -6.59
N MET A 39 13.64 -20.17 -6.97
CA MET A 39 12.60 -19.17 -6.70
C MET A 39 12.39 -18.93 -5.21
N LYS A 40 12.50 -19.97 -4.37
CA LYS A 40 12.47 -19.82 -2.92
C LYS A 40 13.60 -18.89 -2.44
N ALA A 41 14.83 -19.13 -2.88
CA ALA A 41 15.98 -18.32 -2.49
C ALA A 41 15.85 -16.86 -2.95
N LEU A 42 15.33 -16.63 -4.17
CA LEU A 42 15.06 -15.28 -4.66
C LEU A 42 13.96 -14.58 -3.85
N ALA A 43 12.87 -15.27 -3.55
CA ALA A 43 11.74 -14.73 -2.79
C ALA A 43 12.06 -14.40 -1.32
N GLU A 44 13.16 -14.93 -0.80
CA GLU A 44 13.62 -14.71 0.59
C GLU A 44 14.72 -13.64 0.69
N ARG A 45 15.13 -13.01 -0.42
CA ARG A 45 16.10 -11.90 -0.42
C ARG A 45 15.54 -10.68 0.31
N SER A 46 16.41 -9.93 1.00
CA SER A 46 15.99 -8.77 1.81
C SER A 46 15.21 -7.74 0.96
N LYS A 47 15.70 -7.47 -0.26
CA LYS A 47 15.09 -6.55 -1.22
C LYS A 47 13.65 -6.93 -1.62
N VAL A 48 13.27 -8.21 -1.55
CA VAL A 48 11.88 -8.62 -1.78
C VAL A 48 10.96 -8.04 -0.71
N TYR A 49 11.40 -8.00 0.55
CA TYR A 49 10.63 -7.39 1.63
C TYR A 49 10.54 -5.87 1.50
N HIS A 50 11.51 -5.21 0.87
CA HIS A 50 11.36 -3.79 0.52
C HIS A 50 10.21 -3.55 -0.48
N PHE A 51 10.05 -4.41 -1.49
CA PHE A 51 8.95 -4.28 -2.46
C PHE A 51 7.64 -4.96 -2.05
N TYR A 52 7.67 -5.85 -1.05
CA TYR A 52 6.52 -6.62 -0.60
C TYR A 52 5.38 -5.72 -0.14
N ASP A 53 4.27 -5.71 -0.84
CA ASP A 53 3.15 -4.87 -0.41
C ASP A 53 2.30 -5.61 0.62
N VAL A 54 2.51 -5.28 1.89
CA VAL A 54 1.87 -5.95 3.04
C VAL A 54 0.36 -5.87 3.01
N LEU A 55 -0.18 -4.93 2.26
CA LEU A 55 -1.60 -4.74 2.11
C LEU A 55 -2.23 -5.61 1.01
N TYR A 56 -1.44 -6.45 0.33
CA TYR A 56 -1.96 -7.59 -0.44
C TYR A 56 -2.09 -8.87 0.37
N VAL A 57 -1.62 -8.89 1.62
CA VAL A 57 -1.85 -10.00 2.53
C VAL A 57 -3.37 -10.13 2.72
N PRO A 58 -3.95 -11.30 2.41
CA PRO A 58 -5.38 -11.51 2.58
C PRO A 58 -5.80 -11.18 4.01
N TRP A 59 -6.82 -10.34 4.18
CA TRP A 59 -7.27 -9.86 5.49
C TRP A 59 -7.63 -10.97 6.49
N LYS A 60 -7.96 -12.17 6.00
CA LYS A 60 -8.24 -13.37 6.83
C LYS A 60 -6.96 -13.98 7.43
N LEU A 61 -5.81 -13.71 6.81
CA LEU A 61 -4.50 -14.09 7.30
C LEU A 61 -3.98 -12.90 8.08
N ASN A 62 -4.08 -12.94 9.41
CA ASN A 62 -3.41 -11.95 10.24
C ASN A 62 -1.95 -11.83 9.78
N MET A 63 -1.49 -10.60 9.56
CA MET A 63 -0.11 -10.37 9.15
C MET A 63 0.83 -10.90 10.24
N PRO A 64 1.76 -11.83 9.94
CA PRO A 64 2.70 -12.31 10.93
C PRO A 64 3.54 -11.14 11.48
N PRO A 65 3.66 -10.96 12.81
CA PRO A 65 4.42 -9.86 13.40
C PRO A 65 5.87 -9.80 12.90
N GLU A 66 6.51 -10.96 12.75
CA GLU A 66 7.89 -11.04 12.24
C GLU A 66 8.00 -10.60 10.79
N LEU A 67 7.02 -10.93 9.93
CA LEU A 67 7.03 -10.47 8.54
C LEU A 67 6.88 -8.95 8.45
N PHE A 68 6.04 -8.36 9.30
CA PHE A 68 5.90 -6.91 9.38
C PHE A 68 7.20 -6.24 9.85
N LYS A 69 7.85 -6.79 10.90
CA LYS A 69 9.15 -6.31 11.40
C LYS A 69 10.22 -6.35 10.31
N THR A 70 10.32 -7.47 9.58
CA THR A 70 11.28 -7.62 8.48
C THR A 70 11.03 -6.61 7.38
N CYS A 71 9.78 -6.45 6.92
CA CYS A 71 9.45 -5.45 5.90
C CYS A 71 9.79 -4.03 6.39
N TYR A 72 9.47 -3.70 7.64
CA TYR A 72 9.79 -2.40 8.21
C TYR A 72 11.31 -2.15 8.30
N ALA A 73 12.10 -3.15 8.67
CA ALA A 73 13.56 -3.05 8.72
C ALA A 73 14.16 -2.75 7.33
N GLU A 74 13.55 -3.27 6.27
CA GLU A 74 13.92 -3.01 4.87
C GLU A 74 13.33 -1.70 4.32
N ARG A 75 12.84 -0.80 5.19
CA ARG A 75 12.18 0.47 4.83
C ARG A 75 11.05 0.30 3.83
N ASN A 76 10.31 -0.81 3.95
CA ASN A 76 9.22 -1.13 3.05
C ASN A 76 8.17 0.00 3.00
N PRO A 77 7.85 0.56 1.83
CA PRO A 77 6.97 1.71 1.74
C PRO A 77 5.54 1.43 2.22
N SER A 78 5.03 0.20 2.03
CA SER A 78 3.71 -0.19 2.50
C SER A 78 3.60 -0.28 4.04
N THR A 79 4.65 -0.72 4.72
CA THR A 79 4.69 -0.73 6.20
C THR A 79 4.83 0.67 6.79
N LEU A 80 5.62 1.55 6.15
CA LEU A 80 5.72 2.96 6.51
C LEU A 80 4.36 3.65 6.38
N TYR A 81 3.66 3.41 5.28
CA TYR A 81 2.30 3.89 5.07
C TYR A 81 1.33 3.38 6.16
N MET A 82 1.34 2.07 6.46
CA MET A 82 0.49 1.51 7.52
C MET A 82 0.74 2.15 8.88
N LYS A 83 2.00 2.37 9.23
CA LYS A 83 2.38 3.03 10.47
C LYS A 83 1.89 4.48 10.48
N GLY A 84 2.03 5.20 9.37
CA GLY A 84 1.50 6.56 9.22
C GLY A 84 -0.02 6.64 9.40
N VAL A 85 -0.76 5.73 8.78
CA VAL A 85 -2.23 5.62 8.96
C VAL A 85 -2.58 5.34 10.42
N GLN A 86 -1.90 4.42 11.08
CA GLN A 86 -2.17 4.10 12.49
C GLN A 86 -1.90 5.32 13.39
N PHE A 87 -0.78 6.01 13.20
CA PHE A 87 -0.43 7.19 13.99
C PHE A 87 -1.44 8.32 13.79
N PHE A 88 -1.81 8.59 12.54
CA PHE A 88 -2.75 9.65 12.20
C PHE A 88 -4.17 9.37 12.69
N PHE A 89 -4.72 8.19 12.36
CA PHE A 89 -6.14 7.89 12.56
C PHE A 89 -6.45 7.16 13.86
N THR A 90 -5.50 6.44 14.47
CA THR A 90 -5.74 5.67 15.71
C THR A 90 -5.13 6.35 16.93
N PHE A 91 -3.93 6.92 16.81
CA PHE A 91 -3.23 7.52 17.96
C PHE A 91 -3.33 9.04 18.02
N ASN A 92 -3.96 9.68 17.02
CA ASN A 92 -4.11 11.13 16.92
C ASN A 92 -2.75 11.87 16.93
N LEU A 93 -1.70 11.22 16.42
CA LEU A 93 -0.36 11.78 16.22
C LEU A 93 -0.24 12.20 14.76
N GLN A 94 -0.81 13.37 14.44
CA GLN A 94 -1.00 13.81 13.07
C GLN A 94 0.33 14.10 12.35
N GLU A 95 1.21 14.89 12.96
CA GLU A 95 2.51 15.26 12.38
C GLU A 95 3.38 14.03 12.13
N GLU A 96 3.46 13.11 13.10
CA GLU A 96 4.21 11.86 12.97
C GLU A 96 3.59 10.93 11.92
N GLY A 97 2.26 10.83 11.91
CA GLY A 97 1.53 10.06 10.92
C GLY A 97 1.80 10.56 9.50
N LEU A 98 1.76 11.88 9.30
CA LEU A 98 2.09 12.53 8.03
C LEU A 98 3.55 12.35 7.65
N ALA A 99 4.48 12.44 8.60
CA ALA A 99 5.91 12.21 8.35
C ALA A 99 6.15 10.78 7.83
N PHE A 100 5.50 9.76 8.39
CA PHE A 100 5.58 8.39 7.89
C PHE A 100 4.93 8.21 6.51
N MET A 101 3.77 8.83 6.26
CA MET A 101 3.12 8.77 4.95
C MET A 101 3.94 9.48 3.87
N LYS A 102 4.58 10.61 4.19
CA LYS A 102 5.52 11.30 3.31
C LYS A 102 6.75 10.43 3.03
N LEU A 103 7.33 9.84 4.07
CA LEU A 103 8.47 8.93 3.91
C LEU A 103 8.14 7.73 3.02
N ALA A 104 6.93 7.18 3.12
CA ALA A 104 6.47 6.13 2.21
C ALA A 104 6.38 6.62 0.75
N ALA A 105 5.88 7.84 0.53
CA ALA A 105 5.81 8.44 -0.80
C ALA A 105 7.21 8.70 -1.38
N ASP A 106 8.14 9.19 -0.57
CA ASP A 106 9.54 9.43 -0.96
C ASP A 106 10.26 8.12 -1.36
N GLU A 107 9.90 6.99 -0.74
CA GLU A 107 10.36 5.64 -1.13
C GLU A 107 9.61 5.07 -2.35
N GLY A 108 8.80 5.87 -3.04
CA GLY A 108 8.11 5.48 -4.27
C GLY A 108 6.82 4.68 -4.03
N TYR A 109 6.16 4.82 -2.88
CA TYR A 109 4.85 4.21 -2.65
C TYR A 109 3.73 4.92 -3.43
N GLU A 110 3.65 4.59 -4.71
CA GLU A 110 2.67 5.11 -5.67
C GLU A 110 1.25 4.54 -5.45
N ARG A 111 0.67 4.68 -4.25
CA ARG A 111 -0.66 4.10 -3.95
C ARG A 111 -1.70 5.07 -3.42
N VAL A 112 -2.20 5.79 -4.40
CA VAL A 112 -3.35 6.69 -4.38
C VAL A 112 -4.65 5.92 -4.14
N ASP A 113 -4.80 4.76 -4.79
CA ASP A 113 -5.93 3.84 -4.58
C ASP A 113 -6.09 3.48 -3.09
N ARG A 114 -4.99 3.45 -2.32
CA ARG A 114 -5.05 3.08 -0.90
C ARG A 114 -5.55 4.19 -0.01
N ILE A 115 -5.14 5.43 -0.26
CA ILE A 115 -5.72 6.60 0.41
C ILE A 115 -7.21 6.71 0.04
N GLY A 116 -7.53 6.52 -1.25
CA GLY A 116 -8.92 6.46 -1.72
C GLY A 116 -9.73 5.35 -1.05
N LYS A 117 -9.19 4.14 -0.90
CA LYS A 117 -9.84 3.01 -0.20
C LYS A 117 -10.02 3.27 1.30
N LEU A 118 -9.05 3.91 1.94
CA LEU A 118 -9.09 4.33 3.35
C LEU A 118 -10.21 5.36 3.56
N VAL A 119 -10.21 6.42 2.75
CA VAL A 119 -11.22 7.49 2.76
C VAL A 119 -12.62 6.95 2.45
N ARG A 120 -12.73 6.02 1.50
CA ARG A 120 -14.01 5.39 1.16
C ARG A 120 -14.48 4.38 2.22
N SER A 121 -13.63 3.96 3.16
CA SER A 121 -13.89 2.83 4.08
C SER A 121 -14.27 1.51 3.37
N LYS A 122 -14.17 1.44 2.03
CA LYS A 122 -14.82 0.40 1.23
C LYS A 122 -14.10 -0.95 1.25
N LYS A 123 -12.86 -1.03 1.75
CA LYS A 123 -12.02 -2.25 1.65
C LYS A 123 -10.98 -2.47 2.77
N TRP A 124 -10.89 -1.62 3.77
CA TRP A 124 -9.97 -1.83 4.90
C TRP A 124 -10.71 -2.60 6.00
N GLY A 125 -10.08 -3.60 6.62
CA GLY A 125 -10.69 -4.35 7.74
C GLY A 125 -11.03 -3.47 8.94
N TRP A 126 -10.42 -2.29 9.02
CA TRP A 126 -10.76 -1.22 9.96
C TRP A 126 -12.11 -0.55 9.65
N GLY A 127 -12.58 -0.65 8.39
CA GLY A 127 -13.79 -0.06 7.84
C GLY A 127 -15.09 -0.40 8.57
N LEU A 128 -15.13 -1.60 9.15
CA LEU A 128 -16.25 -2.12 9.92
C LEU A 128 -16.26 -1.62 11.38
N TRP A 129 -15.21 -0.91 11.81
CA TRP A 129 -14.99 -0.44 13.18
C TRP A 129 -14.84 1.09 13.28
N HIS A 130 -15.23 1.81 12.25
CA HIS A 130 -15.07 3.26 12.22
C HIS A 130 -16.27 3.96 12.86
N GLY A 131 -16.09 4.36 14.12
CA GLY A 131 -16.97 5.28 14.84
C GLY A 131 -16.91 6.71 14.27
N ASP A 132 -17.73 7.61 14.81
CA ASP A 132 -17.80 9.01 14.36
C ASP A 132 -16.46 9.74 14.43
N GLU A 133 -15.60 9.37 15.39
CA GLU A 133 -14.25 9.93 15.54
C GLU A 133 -13.36 9.67 14.32
N PHE A 134 -13.42 8.47 13.74
CA PHE A 134 -12.69 8.17 12.51
C PHE A 134 -13.23 8.98 11.33
N ARG A 135 -14.56 9.14 11.23
CA ARG A 135 -15.18 9.96 10.16
C ARG A 135 -14.74 11.42 10.26
N ALA A 136 -14.78 11.99 11.46
CA ALA A 136 -14.29 13.35 11.70
C ALA A 136 -12.82 13.52 11.30
N LYS A 137 -11.96 12.56 11.66
CA LYS A 137 -10.52 12.58 11.30
C LYS A 137 -10.26 12.39 9.81
N ARG A 138 -11.07 11.58 9.14
CA ARG A 138 -11.06 11.47 7.69
C ARG A 138 -11.40 12.80 7.03
N ASP A 139 -12.43 13.48 7.51
CA ASP A 139 -12.88 14.75 6.94
C ASP A 139 -11.84 15.86 7.19
N GLU A 140 -11.18 15.85 8.35
CA GLU A 140 -10.01 16.69 8.66
C GLU A 140 -8.85 16.42 7.69
N PHE A 141 -8.50 15.14 7.47
CA PHE A 141 -7.44 14.75 6.53
C PHE A 141 -7.74 15.23 5.08
N ILE A 142 -8.99 15.08 4.63
CA ILE A 142 -9.43 15.50 3.29
C ILE A 142 -9.37 17.02 3.14
N SER A 143 -9.77 17.77 4.16
CA SER A 143 -9.84 19.23 4.07
C SER A 143 -8.47 19.91 4.21
N THR A 144 -7.57 19.36 5.02
CA THR A 144 -6.30 20.02 5.38
C THR A 144 -5.08 19.44 4.67
N VAL A 145 -5.01 18.11 4.55
CA VAL A 145 -3.80 17.42 4.08
C VAL A 145 -3.87 17.15 2.58
N VAL A 146 -5.01 16.69 2.07
CA VAL A 146 -5.18 16.34 0.65
C VAL A 146 -4.82 17.48 -0.33
N PRO A 147 -5.15 18.76 -0.09
CA PRO A 147 -4.72 19.87 -0.95
C PRO A 147 -3.20 19.95 -1.12
N SER A 148 -2.42 19.59 -0.09
CA SER A 148 -0.96 19.60 -0.16
C SER A 148 -0.40 18.51 -1.09
N PHE A 149 -1.09 17.36 -1.21
CA PHE A 149 -0.70 16.31 -2.15
C PHE A 149 -0.89 16.72 -3.62
N TYR A 150 -1.90 17.53 -3.93
CA TYR A 150 -2.07 18.10 -5.28
C TYR A 150 -0.99 19.11 -5.67
N SER A 151 -0.27 19.66 -4.68
CA SER A 151 0.86 20.57 -4.92
C SER A 151 2.21 19.85 -5.09
N CYS A 152 2.26 18.53 -4.86
CA CYS A 152 3.46 17.73 -5.11
C CYS A 152 3.71 17.56 -6.61
N GLN A 153 4.96 17.54 -7.06
CA GLN A 153 5.29 17.21 -8.45
C GLN A 153 5.03 15.73 -8.83
N CYS A 154 4.64 14.90 -7.86
CA CYS A 154 4.32 13.48 -8.00
C CYS A 154 2.86 13.19 -8.47
N VAL A 155 2.16 14.21 -8.99
CA VAL A 155 0.73 14.23 -9.38
C VAL A 155 0.27 13.25 -10.47
N PRO A 156 1.05 12.77 -11.46
CA PRO A 156 0.50 11.93 -12.54
C PRO A 156 -0.07 10.57 -12.06
N VAL A 157 0.30 10.12 -10.86
CA VAL A 157 -0.21 8.89 -10.24
C VAL A 157 -1.51 9.15 -9.45
N LEU A 158 -1.77 10.40 -9.05
CA LEU A 158 -2.86 10.84 -8.17
C LEU A 158 -4.22 11.02 -8.85
N GLU A 159 -4.27 11.19 -10.17
CA GLU A 159 -5.48 11.73 -10.81
C GLU A 159 -6.63 10.72 -11.03
N ARG A 160 -6.37 9.44 -11.33
CA ARG A 160 -7.45 8.55 -11.84
C ARG A 160 -8.45 8.08 -10.77
N ASP A 161 -7.97 7.69 -9.59
CA ASP A 161 -8.85 7.10 -8.56
C ASP A 161 -9.50 8.13 -7.62
N TRP A 162 -8.92 9.34 -7.54
CA TRP A 162 -9.45 10.45 -6.76
C TRP A 162 -10.58 11.19 -7.49
N VAL A 163 -10.45 11.37 -8.80
CA VAL A 163 -11.51 11.98 -9.63
C VAL A 163 -12.81 11.18 -9.53
N LEU A 164 -12.72 9.85 -9.52
CA LEU A 164 -13.90 8.98 -9.32
C LEU A 164 -14.56 9.20 -7.95
N TRP A 165 -13.77 9.38 -6.89
CA TRP A 165 -14.29 9.68 -5.55
C TRP A 165 -14.93 11.07 -5.46
N TYR A 166 -14.28 12.10 -6.02
CA TYR A 166 -14.82 13.47 -6.05
C TYR A 166 -16.15 13.51 -6.83
N ILE A 167 -16.23 12.82 -7.97
CA ILE A 167 -17.45 12.70 -8.77
C ILE A 167 -18.57 11.96 -8.01
N GLU A 168 -18.24 10.93 -7.22
CA GLU A 168 -19.22 10.20 -6.41
C GLU A 168 -19.77 11.04 -5.25
N ASN A 169 -18.94 11.87 -4.58
CA ASN A 169 -19.33 12.61 -3.38
C ASN A 169 -19.86 14.03 -3.66
N SER A 170 -19.45 14.67 -4.76
CA SER A 170 -20.07 15.92 -5.22
C SER A 170 -21.52 15.73 -5.73
N LYS A 171 -21.93 14.47 -5.94
CA LYS A 171 -23.32 14.12 -6.27
C LYS A 171 -24.21 13.94 -5.03
N SER A 172 -23.67 13.62 -3.86
CA SER A 172 -24.44 13.50 -2.62
C SER A 172 -24.82 14.85 -2.02
N ASP A 173 -24.12 15.93 -2.35
CA ASP A 173 -24.43 17.30 -1.89
C ASP A 173 -25.57 17.99 -2.68
N LYS A 174 -26.21 17.30 -3.64
CA LYS A 174 -27.29 17.87 -4.47
C LYS A 174 -28.70 17.43 -4.11
N ASN A 175 -28.89 16.67 -3.03
CA ASN A 175 -30.22 16.36 -2.53
C ASN A 175 -30.47 17.08 -1.20
N VAL A 176 -30.96 18.32 -1.33
CA VAL A 176 -31.76 19.02 -0.32
C VAL A 176 -33.03 18.21 -0.03
#